data_AF-A0A3N5DF64-F1
#
_entry.id   AF-A0A3N5DF64-F1
#
_cell.length_a   1.000
_cell.length_b   1.000
_cell.length_c   1.000
_cell.angle_alpha   90.00
_cell.angle_beta   90.00
_cell.angle_gamma   90.00
#
_symmetry.space_group_name_H-M   'P 1'
#
loop_
_entity.id
_entity.type
_entity.pdbx_description
1 polymer ?
#
loop_
_entity_poly.entity_id
_entity_poly.type
_entity_poly.pdbx_seq_one_letter_code
_entity_poly.pdbx_strand_id
1 'polypeptide(L)'
;MYTINQVARMEAALQHSARFSLWQQANLTATGVNSNLGPRIVSTSSVFEESYLNDGSISTSSTLTAIDGAQFAVTGNLVAGTHFNTSNVPLGLVVKVTVNSSTTATVTITGNATSHANANDVSNMSLTFLNPAIVGGVSGLYSASLNNLSVNFIDPYKVVYENIADITVNSTTTWTYFSLQNGADFGIWYDAAKLRLETYTKSIVCEGTTRNITRLALNTPISSASNWVAGGAYPNEHDLWSSTYTTWAGQTAYIGFQISNMGHPCYGWLKAVVASNGASYTITEYAYYEKPYGTIKAGATSIDGDIVAPSAPTNLAASSVAQTSLTLSWTASTDNVGVTGYDVYRGGTTLVGSSATTSLNVTGLTANTTYSFTVKAKDAAGNVSAA
;
A
#
# COMPACT_ATOMS: atom_id res chain seq x y z
N MET A 1 -39.50 -12.22 -21.36
CA MET A 1 -39.57 -11.73 -22.76
C MET A 1 -41.01 -11.37 -23.07
N TYR A 2 -41.25 -10.18 -23.61
CA TYR A 2 -42.59 -9.78 -24.05
C TYR A 2 -42.98 -10.58 -25.29
N THR A 3 -44.26 -10.94 -25.38
CA THR A 3 -44.80 -11.57 -26.59
C THR A 3 -44.78 -10.59 -27.76
N ILE A 4 -44.69 -11.09 -29.00
CA ILE A 4 -44.72 -10.28 -30.22
C ILE A 4 -45.91 -9.28 -30.21
N ASN A 5 -47.08 -9.72 -29.73
CA ASN A 5 -48.27 -8.86 -29.64
C ASN A 5 -48.22 -7.84 -28.50
N GLN A 6 -47.42 -8.06 -27.46
CA GLN A 6 -47.16 -7.05 -26.44
C GLN A 6 -46.20 -5.98 -26.98
N VAL A 7 -45.15 -6.38 -27.69
CA VAL A 7 -44.22 -5.43 -28.34
C VAL A 7 -44.96 -4.58 -29.37
N ALA A 8 -45.76 -5.18 -30.24
CA ALA A 8 -46.52 -4.44 -31.26
C ALA A 8 -47.51 -3.42 -30.67
N ARG A 9 -48.15 -3.74 -29.53
CA ARG A 9 -49.05 -2.79 -28.84
C ARG A 9 -48.28 -1.69 -28.12
N MET A 10 -47.10 -1.99 -27.60
CA MET A 10 -46.22 -0.99 -27.01
C MET A 10 -45.67 -0.03 -28.08
N GLU A 11 -45.23 -0.54 -29.22
CA GLU A 11 -44.80 0.26 -30.38
C GLU A 11 -45.94 1.11 -30.93
N ALA A 12 -47.14 0.55 -31.11
CA ALA A 12 -48.32 1.29 -31.56
C ALA A 12 -48.72 2.40 -30.58
N ALA A 13 -48.58 2.18 -29.27
CA ALA A 13 -48.83 3.21 -28.26
C ALA A 13 -47.74 4.30 -28.27
N LEU A 14 -46.47 3.93 -28.49
CA LEU A 14 -45.34 4.85 -28.62
C LEU A 14 -45.45 5.76 -29.86
N GLN A 15 -45.95 5.22 -30.97
CA GLN A 15 -46.13 5.94 -32.24
C GLN A 15 -47.51 6.61 -32.39
N HIS A 16 -48.37 6.52 -31.37
CA HIS A 16 -49.71 7.10 -31.41
C HIS A 16 -49.64 8.63 -31.52
N SER A 17 -50.43 9.24 -32.42
CA SER A 17 -50.41 10.68 -32.71
C SER A 17 -50.63 11.57 -31.48
N ALA A 18 -51.43 11.12 -30.51
CA ALA A 18 -51.63 11.81 -29.23
C ALA A 18 -50.41 11.80 -28.28
N ARG A 19 -49.41 10.93 -28.50
CA ARG A 19 -48.16 10.85 -27.74
C ARG A 19 -46.95 11.40 -28.50
N PHE A 20 -47.13 11.76 -29.76
CA PHE A 20 -46.10 12.35 -30.61
C PHE A 20 -45.55 13.67 -30.04
N SER A 21 -46.36 14.39 -29.26
CA SER A 21 -45.92 15.60 -28.56
C SER A 21 -44.87 15.31 -27.49
N LEU A 22 -44.91 14.16 -26.80
CA LEU A 22 -43.98 13.83 -25.70
C LEU A 22 -42.52 13.67 -26.15
N TRP A 23 -42.29 13.33 -27.42
CA TRP A 23 -40.96 13.13 -28.00
C TRP A 23 -40.49 14.32 -28.87
N GLN A 24 -41.18 15.46 -28.78
CA GLN A 24 -40.72 16.70 -29.41
C GLN A 24 -39.44 17.19 -28.71
N GLN A 25 -38.56 17.86 -29.47
CA GLN A 25 -37.30 18.39 -28.96
C GLN A 25 -37.49 19.25 -27.68
N ALA A 26 -38.59 20.01 -27.61
CA ALA A 26 -38.94 20.82 -26.43
C ALA A 26 -39.19 19.95 -25.18
N ASN A 27 -39.82 18.79 -25.32
CA ASN A 27 -40.15 17.89 -24.22
C ASN A 27 -38.97 16.99 -23.81
N LEU A 28 -38.11 16.62 -24.75
CA LEU A 28 -36.79 16.01 -24.45
C LEU A 28 -35.92 16.98 -23.62
N THR A 29 -35.91 18.27 -24.00
CA THR A 29 -35.21 19.32 -23.26
C THR A 29 -35.79 19.50 -21.85
N ALA A 30 -37.12 19.52 -21.71
CA ALA A 30 -37.80 19.68 -20.42
C ALA A 30 -37.66 18.48 -19.46
N THR A 31 -37.39 17.28 -20.00
CA THR A 31 -37.16 16.06 -19.21
C THR A 31 -35.68 15.83 -18.87
N GLY A 32 -34.81 16.81 -19.18
CA GLY A 32 -33.37 16.72 -18.91
C GLY A 32 -32.60 15.85 -19.89
N VAL A 33 -33.25 15.33 -20.94
CA VAL A 33 -32.59 14.71 -22.10
C VAL A 33 -32.11 15.84 -23.01
N ASN A 34 -31.20 16.67 -22.50
CA ASN A 34 -30.59 17.75 -23.26
C ASN A 34 -29.43 17.18 -24.08
N SER A 35 -29.71 16.76 -25.31
CA SER A 35 -28.71 16.32 -26.28
C SER A 35 -27.87 17.47 -26.86
N ASN A 36 -28.04 18.71 -26.38
CA ASN A 36 -27.45 19.89 -27.01
C ASN A 36 -26.54 20.67 -26.05
N LEU A 37 -25.61 19.95 -25.40
CA LEU A 37 -24.51 20.58 -24.65
C LEU A 37 -23.48 21.25 -25.57
N GLY A 38 -23.61 21.05 -26.89
CA GLY A 38 -22.65 21.53 -27.88
C GLY A 38 -21.33 20.74 -27.88
N PRO A 39 -20.38 21.17 -28.72
CA PRO A 39 -19.03 20.61 -28.79
C PRO A 39 -18.40 20.48 -27.40
N ARG A 40 -17.81 19.33 -27.06
CA ARG A 40 -17.12 19.16 -25.78
C ARG A 40 -15.97 18.17 -25.85
N ILE A 41 -15.08 18.28 -24.87
CA ILE A 41 -14.02 17.31 -24.63
C ILE A 41 -14.33 16.59 -23.32
N VAL A 42 -14.35 15.27 -23.35
CA VAL A 42 -14.58 14.42 -22.18
C VAL A 42 -13.36 13.54 -21.92
N SER A 43 -13.06 13.26 -20.66
CA SER A 43 -11.97 12.40 -20.23
C SER A 43 -12.49 11.02 -19.80
N THR A 44 -11.77 9.95 -20.08
CA THR A 44 -12.11 8.59 -19.62
C THR A 44 -11.89 8.42 -18.11
N SER A 45 -10.96 9.17 -17.53
CA SER A 45 -10.68 9.22 -16.09
C SER A 45 -10.38 10.65 -15.68
N SER A 46 -10.80 11.03 -14.48
CA SER A 46 -10.37 12.26 -13.80
C SER A 46 -9.26 12.01 -12.78
N VAL A 47 -8.81 10.77 -12.60
CA VAL A 47 -7.87 10.38 -11.55
C VAL A 47 -6.57 9.88 -12.18
N PHE A 48 -5.46 10.42 -11.67
CA PHE A 48 -4.10 10.01 -11.96
C PHE A 48 -3.48 9.40 -10.70
N GLU A 49 -2.89 8.23 -10.82
CA GLU A 49 -2.40 7.44 -9.69
C GLU A 49 -0.88 7.33 -9.76
N GLU A 50 -0.24 7.50 -8.62
CA GLU A 50 1.19 7.23 -8.48
C GLU A 50 1.53 5.80 -8.91
N SER A 51 2.71 5.66 -9.49
CA SER A 51 3.31 4.37 -9.78
C SER A 51 3.53 3.58 -8.50
N TYR A 52 3.39 2.25 -8.59
CA TYR A 52 3.74 1.33 -7.51
C TYR A 52 5.22 1.42 -7.07
N LEU A 53 6.05 2.14 -7.84
CA LEU A 53 7.43 2.44 -7.45
C LEU A 53 7.50 3.34 -6.20
N ASN A 54 6.42 4.10 -5.92
CA ASN A 54 6.34 5.04 -4.81
C ASN A 54 7.49 6.05 -4.82
N ASP A 55 7.73 6.67 -5.97
CA ASP A 55 8.82 7.62 -6.21
C ASP A 55 8.31 9.00 -6.68
N GLY A 56 7.01 9.25 -6.54
CA GLY A 56 6.31 10.43 -7.01
C GLY A 56 5.97 10.42 -8.50
N SER A 57 6.32 9.38 -9.27
CA SER A 57 5.94 9.27 -10.69
C SER A 57 4.49 8.81 -10.86
N ILE A 58 3.83 9.23 -11.93
CA ILE A 58 2.45 8.85 -12.24
C ILE A 58 2.42 7.76 -13.31
N SER A 59 1.66 6.69 -13.08
CA SER A 59 1.61 5.52 -13.97
C SER A 59 0.39 5.49 -14.89
N THR A 60 -0.69 6.17 -14.50
CA THR A 60 -1.94 6.18 -15.26
C THR A 60 -2.02 7.33 -16.25
N SER A 61 -2.94 7.20 -17.21
CA SER A 61 -3.20 8.20 -18.23
C SER A 61 -4.70 8.35 -18.44
N SER A 62 -5.12 9.47 -19.04
CA SER A 62 -6.52 9.71 -19.38
C SER A 62 -6.67 9.97 -20.88
N THR A 63 -7.61 9.28 -21.52
CA THR A 63 -7.96 9.57 -22.91
C THR A 63 -9.00 10.67 -22.95
N LEU A 64 -8.74 11.68 -23.75
CA LEU A 64 -9.68 12.73 -24.08
C LEU A 64 -10.36 12.42 -25.40
N THR A 65 -11.68 12.57 -25.44
CA THR A 65 -12.48 12.42 -26.65
C THR A 65 -13.21 13.73 -26.92
N ALA A 66 -12.96 14.32 -28.08
CA ALA A 66 -13.73 15.43 -28.60
C ALA A 66 -14.99 14.88 -29.26
N ILE A 67 -16.15 15.34 -28.80
CA ILE A 67 -17.47 14.85 -29.22
C ILE A 67 -18.40 16.02 -29.56
N ASP A 68 -19.52 15.69 -30.19
CA ASP A 68 -20.59 16.63 -30.55
C ASP A 68 -20.08 17.82 -31.39
N GLY A 69 -19.16 17.53 -32.31
CA GLY A 69 -18.59 18.49 -33.25
C GLY A 69 -17.27 19.13 -32.81
N ALA A 70 -16.79 18.87 -31.60
CA ALA A 70 -15.46 19.32 -31.17
C ALA A 70 -14.34 18.57 -31.92
N GLN A 71 -13.27 19.28 -32.27
CA GLN A 71 -12.07 18.71 -32.89
C GLN A 71 -10.80 19.39 -32.38
N PHE A 72 -9.74 18.61 -32.21
CA PHE A 72 -8.40 19.11 -31.95
C PHE A 72 -7.80 19.70 -33.24
N ALA A 73 -7.20 20.89 -33.14
CA ALA A 73 -6.64 21.62 -34.29
C ALA A 73 -5.20 21.22 -34.64
N VAL A 74 -4.52 20.49 -33.75
CA VAL A 74 -3.09 20.16 -33.86
C VAL A 74 -2.92 18.66 -33.67
N THR A 75 -2.02 18.04 -34.44
CA THR A 75 -1.62 16.64 -34.26
C THR A 75 -0.34 16.54 -33.43
N GLY A 76 -0.19 15.47 -32.64
CA GLY A 76 0.99 15.27 -31.81
C GLY A 76 0.95 16.06 -30.50
N ASN A 77 2.12 16.44 -29.98
CA ASN A 77 2.23 17.04 -28.65
C ASN A 77 1.70 18.48 -28.63
N LEU A 78 0.75 18.75 -27.76
CA LEU A 78 0.37 20.12 -27.44
C LEU A 78 1.43 20.79 -26.57
N VAL A 79 1.58 22.10 -26.74
CA VAL A 79 2.55 22.95 -26.02
C VAL A 79 1.84 23.72 -24.91
N ALA A 80 2.27 23.53 -23.66
CA ALA A 80 1.77 24.29 -22.50
C ALA A 80 1.98 25.80 -22.68
N GLY A 81 1.04 26.62 -22.20
CA GLY A 81 1.03 28.08 -22.38
C GLY A 81 0.55 28.54 -23.77
N THR A 82 0.61 27.69 -24.79
CA THR A 82 0.14 27.99 -26.15
C THR A 82 -1.19 27.31 -26.46
N HIS A 83 -1.26 26.00 -26.19
CA HIS A 83 -2.40 25.15 -26.51
C HIS A 83 -3.26 24.86 -25.28
N PHE A 84 -2.65 24.83 -24.10
CA PHE A 84 -3.36 24.61 -22.85
C PHE A 84 -2.61 25.23 -21.67
N ASN A 85 -3.33 25.50 -20.58
CA ASN A 85 -2.79 25.85 -19.27
C ASN A 85 -3.20 24.79 -18.25
N THR A 86 -2.40 24.67 -17.19
CA THR A 86 -2.73 23.82 -16.04
C THR A 86 -2.68 24.61 -14.75
N SER A 87 -3.37 24.12 -13.73
CA SER A 87 -3.32 24.68 -12.37
C SER A 87 -3.26 23.55 -11.34
N ASN A 88 -2.67 23.84 -10.18
CA ASN A 88 -2.56 22.92 -9.04
C ASN A 88 -1.92 21.56 -9.41
N VAL A 89 -0.97 21.58 -10.35
CA VAL A 89 -0.15 20.40 -10.64
C VAL A 89 0.88 20.26 -9.49
N PRO A 90 1.01 19.08 -8.87
CA PRO A 90 2.01 18.87 -7.82
C PRO A 90 3.43 19.22 -8.31
N LEU A 91 4.24 19.81 -7.43
CA LEU A 91 5.59 20.26 -7.77
C LEU A 91 6.45 19.06 -8.24
N GLY A 92 7.17 19.24 -9.34
CA GLY A 92 7.97 18.19 -9.98
C GLY A 92 7.24 17.39 -11.06
N LEU A 93 5.91 17.51 -11.14
CA LEU A 93 5.10 16.90 -12.19
C LEU A 93 4.83 17.86 -13.35
N VAL A 94 4.72 17.29 -14.55
CA VAL A 94 4.42 18.02 -15.80
C VAL A 94 3.34 17.29 -16.57
N VAL A 95 2.24 17.99 -16.86
CA VAL A 95 1.15 17.49 -17.70
C VAL A 95 1.55 17.54 -19.17
N LYS A 96 1.37 16.43 -19.87
CA LYS A 96 1.58 16.30 -21.31
C LYS A 96 0.27 15.89 -21.98
N VAL A 97 -0.09 16.57 -23.07
CA VAL A 97 -1.26 16.23 -23.90
C VAL A 97 -0.76 15.88 -25.30
N THR A 98 -1.08 14.66 -25.76
CA THR A 98 -0.70 14.17 -27.09
C THR A 98 -1.95 13.90 -27.90
N VAL A 99 -2.17 14.65 -28.97
CA VAL A 99 -3.31 14.45 -29.88
C VAL A 99 -3.02 13.28 -30.81
N ASN A 100 -3.83 12.23 -30.69
CA ASN A 100 -3.72 10.98 -31.44
C ASN A 100 -4.52 11.03 -32.76
N SER A 101 -5.62 11.76 -32.76
CA SER A 101 -6.45 12.03 -33.94
C SER A 101 -7.21 13.35 -33.77
N SER A 102 -7.93 13.80 -34.79
CA SER A 102 -8.76 15.02 -34.68
C SER A 102 -9.82 14.94 -33.58
N THR A 103 -10.18 13.74 -33.10
CA THR A 103 -11.18 13.54 -32.04
C THR A 103 -10.64 12.91 -30.78
N THR A 104 -9.35 12.52 -30.72
CA THR A 104 -8.79 11.87 -29.53
C THR A 104 -7.41 12.41 -29.15
N ALA A 105 -7.17 12.55 -27.85
CA ALA A 105 -5.88 12.89 -27.28
C ALA A 105 -5.63 12.07 -26.01
N THR A 106 -4.37 11.98 -25.58
CA THR A 106 -3.99 11.32 -24.32
C THR A 106 -3.33 12.35 -23.42
N VAL A 107 -3.79 12.41 -22.16
CA VAL A 107 -3.14 13.14 -21.08
C VAL A 107 -2.29 12.15 -20.30
N THR A 108 -1.01 12.47 -20.17
CA THR A 108 -0.09 11.82 -19.23
C THR A 108 0.50 12.87 -18.29
N ILE A 109 0.98 12.42 -17.14
CA ILE A 109 1.75 13.23 -16.20
C ILE A 109 3.14 12.61 -16.12
N THR A 110 4.17 13.44 -16.27
CA THR A 110 5.57 13.02 -16.32
C THR A 110 6.38 13.74 -15.25
N GLY A 111 7.58 13.26 -14.96
CA GLY A 111 8.38 13.71 -13.83
C GLY A 111 8.01 12.98 -12.54
N ASN A 112 8.57 13.47 -11.44
CA ASN A 112 8.39 12.90 -10.11
C ASN A 112 7.99 14.02 -9.15
N ALA A 113 6.91 13.82 -8.39
CA ALA A 113 6.49 14.77 -7.39
C ALA A 113 7.53 14.89 -6.26
N THR A 114 7.79 16.11 -5.78
CA THR A 114 8.74 16.34 -4.67
C THR A 114 8.20 15.89 -3.32
N SER A 115 6.89 15.81 -3.18
CA SER A 115 6.18 15.32 -2.00
C SER A 115 5.00 14.50 -2.48
N HIS A 116 4.96 13.24 -2.06
CA HIS A 116 4.09 12.22 -2.63
C HIS A 116 3.60 11.24 -1.56
N ALA A 117 3.29 11.74 -0.35
CA ALA A 117 2.49 10.98 0.61
C ALA A 117 0.99 11.20 0.31
N ASN A 118 0.11 10.38 0.87
CA ASN A 118 -1.35 10.55 0.74
C ASN A 118 -1.82 11.95 1.17
N ALA A 119 -1.12 12.56 2.14
CA ALA A 119 -1.39 13.93 2.60
C ALA A 119 -1.11 15.02 1.53
N ASN A 120 -0.43 14.65 0.44
CA ASN A 120 -0.09 15.53 -0.69
C ASN A 120 -1.01 15.33 -1.90
N ASP A 121 -2.02 14.47 -1.78
CA ASP A 121 -3.03 14.29 -2.83
C ASP A 121 -3.67 15.63 -3.21
N VAL A 122 -3.90 15.80 -4.52
CA VAL A 122 -4.64 16.95 -5.04
C VAL A 122 -5.90 16.46 -5.72
N SER A 123 -7.02 17.17 -5.52
CA SER A 123 -8.32 16.86 -6.13
C SER A 123 -8.87 18.01 -6.99
N ASN A 124 -8.07 19.05 -7.18
CA ASN A 124 -8.43 20.30 -7.85
C ASN A 124 -7.41 20.69 -8.93
N MET A 125 -6.68 19.72 -9.48
CA MET A 125 -5.87 19.95 -10.67
C MET A 125 -6.80 20.28 -11.85
N SER A 126 -6.39 21.22 -12.71
CA SER A 126 -7.15 21.54 -13.92
C SER A 126 -6.28 21.53 -15.16
N LEU A 127 -6.92 21.24 -16.29
CA LEU A 127 -6.38 21.37 -17.65
C LEU A 127 -7.33 22.23 -18.47
N THR A 128 -6.89 23.39 -18.91
CA THR A 128 -7.71 24.35 -19.68
C THR A 128 -7.14 24.51 -21.07
N PHE A 129 -7.91 24.14 -22.09
CA PHE A 129 -7.54 24.35 -23.49
C PHE A 129 -7.60 25.83 -23.87
N LEU A 130 -6.72 26.22 -24.78
CA LEU A 130 -6.65 27.54 -25.39
C LEU A 130 -7.07 27.47 -26.86
N ASN A 131 -7.42 28.62 -27.44
CA ASN A 131 -7.91 28.69 -28.83
C ASN A 131 -7.07 27.90 -29.85
N PRO A 132 -5.72 27.94 -29.84
CA PRO A 132 -4.91 27.20 -30.81
C PRO A 132 -5.06 25.67 -30.74
N ALA A 133 -5.56 25.10 -29.64
CA ALA A 133 -5.71 23.65 -29.52
C ALA A 133 -6.97 23.11 -30.20
N ILE A 134 -7.98 23.95 -30.45
CA ILE A 134 -9.33 23.54 -30.84
C ILE A 134 -9.72 24.18 -32.17
N VAL A 135 -10.26 23.39 -33.09
CA VAL A 135 -10.73 23.90 -34.38
C VAL A 135 -11.85 24.91 -34.13
N GLY A 136 -11.68 26.14 -34.61
CA GLY A 136 -12.64 27.23 -34.38
C GLY A 136 -12.53 27.92 -33.01
N GLY A 137 -11.55 27.56 -32.18
CA GLY A 137 -11.34 28.14 -30.85
C GLY A 137 -12.22 27.52 -29.75
N VAL A 138 -12.03 27.96 -28.50
CA VAL A 138 -12.68 27.32 -27.33
C VAL A 138 -14.06 27.88 -26.98
N SER A 139 -14.48 29.00 -27.59
CA SER A 139 -15.76 29.65 -27.26
C SER A 139 -17.00 28.83 -27.59
N GLY A 140 -16.86 27.85 -28.50
CA GLY A 140 -17.93 26.91 -28.86
C GLY A 140 -17.96 25.65 -28.01
N LEU A 141 -16.98 25.46 -27.11
CA LEU A 141 -16.96 24.30 -26.22
C LEU A 141 -17.92 24.51 -25.04
N TYR A 142 -18.60 23.44 -24.61
CA TYR A 142 -19.36 23.42 -23.37
C TYR A 142 -18.51 23.85 -22.16
N SER A 143 -17.27 23.38 -22.13
CA SER A 143 -16.23 23.83 -21.23
C SER A 143 -14.88 23.70 -21.92
N ALA A 144 -14.06 24.74 -21.81
CA ALA A 144 -12.65 24.69 -22.23
C ALA A 144 -11.76 23.96 -21.21
N SER A 145 -12.28 23.73 -20.00
CA SER A 145 -11.52 23.19 -18.87
C SER A 145 -12.04 21.83 -18.43
N LEU A 146 -11.10 20.92 -18.19
CA LEU A 146 -11.29 19.75 -17.35
C LEU A 146 -10.92 20.15 -15.93
N ASN A 147 -11.92 20.27 -15.08
CA ASN A 147 -11.78 20.65 -13.67
C ASN A 147 -11.85 19.41 -12.78
N ASN A 148 -11.32 19.52 -11.56
CA ASN A 148 -11.35 18.46 -10.55
C ASN A 148 -10.66 17.16 -11.02
N LEU A 149 -9.53 17.33 -11.71
CA LEU A 149 -8.61 16.21 -11.91
C LEU A 149 -7.88 15.96 -10.59
N SER A 150 -7.73 14.68 -10.25
CA SER A 150 -7.02 14.26 -9.05
C SER A 150 -5.67 13.64 -9.39
N VAL A 151 -4.68 13.88 -8.53
CA VAL A 151 -3.45 13.10 -8.46
C VAL A 151 -3.41 12.49 -7.07
N ASN A 152 -3.45 11.17 -7.01
CA ASN A 152 -3.43 10.38 -5.79
C ASN A 152 -2.04 9.76 -5.65
N PHE A 153 -1.42 10.01 -4.51
CA PHE A 153 -0.15 9.42 -4.13
C PHE A 153 -0.36 8.23 -3.19
N ILE A 154 0.74 7.57 -2.86
CA ILE A 154 0.79 6.40 -2.01
C ILE A 154 1.76 6.73 -0.86
N ASP A 155 1.39 6.42 0.38
CA ASP A 155 2.33 6.57 1.50
C ASP A 155 3.56 5.65 1.34
N PRO A 156 4.74 6.05 1.86
CA PRO A 156 5.94 5.22 1.80
C PRO A 156 5.72 3.80 2.34
N TYR A 157 6.14 2.80 1.56
CA TYR A 157 6.01 1.40 1.95
C TYR A 157 6.82 1.07 3.20
N LYS A 158 6.23 0.24 4.07
CA LYS A 158 6.86 -0.27 5.29
C LYS A 158 6.86 -1.79 5.34
N VAL A 159 7.68 -2.34 6.24
CA VAL A 159 7.50 -3.73 6.70
C VAL A 159 6.42 -3.72 7.78
N VAL A 160 5.40 -4.56 7.59
CA VAL A 160 4.38 -4.83 8.60
C VAL A 160 4.81 -6.08 9.35
N TYR A 161 5.10 -5.95 10.64
CA TYR A 161 5.47 -7.04 11.54
C TYR A 161 4.42 -7.21 12.62
N GLU A 162 4.08 -8.46 12.94
CA GLU A 162 3.17 -8.79 14.01
C GLU A 162 3.69 -9.97 14.82
N ASN A 163 3.73 -9.78 16.14
CA ASN A 163 3.86 -10.85 17.11
C ASN A 163 2.45 -11.33 17.48
N ILE A 164 2.08 -12.50 17.00
CA ILE A 164 0.71 -13.03 17.16
C ILE A 164 0.63 -13.94 18.37
N ALA A 165 -0.59 -14.20 18.84
CA ALA A 165 -0.78 -15.29 19.79
C ALA A 165 -0.37 -16.62 19.14
N ASP A 166 0.44 -17.40 19.84
CA ASP A 166 0.95 -18.68 19.36
C ASP A 166 -0.17 -19.58 18.83
N ILE A 167 -0.09 -19.92 17.54
CA ILE A 167 -1.05 -20.79 16.87
C ILE A 167 -0.39 -22.14 16.66
N THR A 168 -0.89 -23.18 17.34
CA THR A 168 -0.26 -24.51 17.36
C THR A 168 -1.20 -25.58 16.83
N VAL A 169 -0.68 -26.47 15.99
CA VAL A 169 -1.38 -27.69 15.57
C VAL A 169 -0.61 -28.96 15.94
N ASN A 170 -1.36 -30.03 16.17
CA ASN A 170 -0.90 -31.37 16.54
C ASN A 170 -2.01 -32.39 16.26
N SER A 171 -1.84 -33.64 16.70
CA SER A 171 -2.83 -34.71 16.50
C SER A 171 -4.21 -34.46 17.14
N THR A 172 -4.33 -33.52 18.06
CA THR A 172 -5.59 -33.16 18.74
C THR A 172 -6.17 -31.87 18.18
N THR A 173 -5.36 -30.82 18.05
CA THR A 173 -5.74 -29.57 17.37
C THR A 173 -5.22 -29.64 15.94
N THR A 174 -6.00 -30.22 15.05
CA THR A 174 -5.52 -30.58 13.71
C THR A 174 -5.58 -29.43 12.71
N TRP A 175 -6.35 -28.37 12.96
CA TRP A 175 -6.49 -27.25 12.03
C TRP A 175 -6.62 -25.93 12.80
N THR A 176 -5.96 -24.88 12.33
CA THR A 176 -6.23 -23.51 12.76
C THR A 176 -6.00 -22.53 11.61
N TYR A 177 -6.89 -21.55 11.51
CA TYR A 177 -6.86 -20.50 10.50
C TYR A 177 -6.34 -19.19 11.09
N PHE A 178 -5.66 -18.38 10.27
CA PHE A 178 -5.29 -17.01 10.62
C PHE A 178 -5.18 -16.12 9.37
N SER A 179 -5.30 -14.81 9.59
CA SER A 179 -5.12 -13.80 8.54
C SER A 179 -4.00 -12.84 8.91
N LEU A 180 -3.28 -12.38 7.91
CA LEU A 180 -2.37 -11.24 8.06
C LEU A 180 -3.18 -9.93 8.08
N GLN A 181 -2.56 -8.82 8.52
CA GLN A 181 -3.21 -7.50 8.55
C GLN A 181 -3.75 -7.02 7.20
N ASN A 182 -3.12 -7.42 6.09
CA ASN A 182 -3.60 -7.08 4.75
C ASN A 182 -4.76 -7.98 4.27
N GLY A 183 -5.30 -8.84 5.14
CA GLY A 183 -6.36 -9.78 4.82
C GLY A 183 -5.90 -11.05 4.08
N ALA A 184 -4.59 -11.28 3.95
CA ALA A 184 -4.09 -12.52 3.37
C ALA A 184 -4.31 -13.70 4.32
N ASP A 185 -5.06 -14.69 3.84
CA ASP A 185 -5.43 -15.86 4.63
C ASP A 185 -4.44 -17.03 4.53
N PHE A 186 -4.26 -17.71 5.65
CA PHE A 186 -3.44 -18.91 5.82
C PHE A 186 -4.13 -19.90 6.77
N GLY A 187 -3.74 -21.17 6.66
CA GLY A 187 -4.15 -22.21 7.60
C GLY A 187 -2.98 -23.12 7.96
N ILE A 188 -2.87 -23.45 9.24
CA ILE A 188 -1.92 -24.45 9.71
C ILE A 188 -2.67 -25.73 10.04
N TRP A 189 -2.09 -26.89 9.72
CA TRP A 189 -2.75 -28.15 10.00
C TRP A 189 -1.82 -29.34 10.21
N TYR A 190 -2.30 -30.27 11.02
CA TYR A 190 -1.76 -31.61 11.22
C TYR A 190 -2.71 -32.59 10.52
N ASP A 191 -2.25 -33.22 9.44
CA ASP A 191 -3.04 -34.16 8.65
C ASP A 191 -2.20 -35.37 8.26
N ALA A 192 -2.74 -36.57 8.40
CA ALA A 192 -2.09 -37.83 8.01
C ALA A 192 -0.63 -37.96 8.49
N ALA A 193 -0.35 -37.53 9.73
CA ALA A 193 1.00 -37.45 10.30
C ALA A 193 1.98 -36.57 9.49
N LYS A 194 1.47 -35.49 8.92
CA LYS A 194 2.23 -34.41 8.29
C LYS A 194 1.87 -33.08 8.94
N LEU A 195 2.84 -32.16 8.96
CA LEU A 195 2.62 -30.76 9.28
C LEU A 195 2.57 -30.01 7.96
N ARG A 196 1.48 -29.31 7.68
CA ARG A 196 1.36 -28.58 6.42
C ARG A 196 0.78 -27.18 6.58
N LEU A 197 0.92 -26.38 5.53
CA LEU A 197 0.49 -24.99 5.45
C LEU A 197 -0.46 -24.82 4.25
N GLU A 198 -1.71 -24.46 4.53
CA GLU A 198 -2.67 -24.00 3.54
C GLU A 198 -2.45 -22.50 3.26
N THR A 199 -2.42 -22.18 1.97
CA THR A 199 -2.02 -20.86 1.47
C THR A 199 -3.03 -20.30 0.48
N TYR A 200 -4.08 -21.05 0.15
CA TYR A 200 -5.14 -20.70 -0.80
C TYR A 200 -4.54 -20.20 -2.11
N THR A 201 -3.67 -21.03 -2.71
CA THR A 201 -2.90 -20.78 -3.95
C THR A 201 -1.71 -19.83 -3.87
N LYS A 202 -1.46 -19.16 -2.74
CA LYS A 202 -0.28 -18.29 -2.57
C LYS A 202 1.01 -19.10 -2.69
N SER A 203 2.08 -18.44 -3.15
CA SER A 203 3.38 -19.11 -3.34
C SER A 203 4.21 -19.11 -2.07
N ILE A 204 4.91 -20.22 -1.83
CA ILE A 204 5.84 -20.42 -0.71
C ILE A 204 7.22 -20.74 -1.26
N VAL A 205 8.27 -20.38 -0.52
CA VAL A 205 9.64 -20.79 -0.84
C VAL A 205 9.82 -22.27 -0.51
N CYS A 206 10.08 -23.08 -1.53
CA CYS A 206 10.15 -24.54 -1.40
C CYS A 206 11.46 -25.13 -1.89
N GLU A 207 11.70 -26.40 -1.58
CA GLU A 207 12.84 -27.18 -2.07
C GLU A 207 12.60 -27.59 -3.54
N GLY A 208 13.35 -27.00 -4.47
CA GLY A 208 13.19 -27.25 -5.91
C GLY A 208 11.74 -27.11 -6.39
N THR A 209 11.24 -28.04 -7.20
CA THR A 209 9.86 -28.00 -7.67
C THR A 209 8.88 -28.73 -6.75
N THR A 210 9.30 -29.09 -5.53
CA THR A 210 8.45 -29.81 -4.58
C THR A 210 7.54 -28.85 -3.81
N ARG A 211 6.61 -29.40 -3.03
CA ARG A 211 5.81 -28.65 -2.05
C ARG A 211 6.40 -28.69 -0.64
N ASN A 212 7.63 -29.18 -0.49
CA ASN A 212 8.33 -29.17 0.79
C ASN A 212 8.85 -27.77 1.06
N ILE A 213 8.41 -27.16 2.16
CA ILE A 213 8.75 -25.78 2.52
C ILE A 213 10.23 -25.69 2.89
N THR A 214 10.98 -24.80 2.23
CA THR A 214 12.39 -24.56 2.56
C THR A 214 12.50 -23.93 3.94
N ARG A 215 13.42 -24.47 4.75
CA ARG A 215 13.75 -23.91 6.06
C ARG A 215 14.68 -22.71 5.89
N LEU A 216 14.12 -21.50 5.91
CA LEU A 216 14.93 -20.28 5.80
C LEU A 216 15.56 -19.94 7.16
N ALA A 217 16.88 -19.81 7.18
CA ALA A 217 17.60 -19.23 8.31
C ALA A 217 17.28 -17.74 8.46
N LEU A 218 17.51 -17.21 9.68
CA LEU A 218 17.47 -15.77 9.94
C LEU A 218 18.35 -15.02 8.92
N ASN A 219 17.89 -13.84 8.49
CA ASN A 219 18.54 -12.98 7.50
C ASN A 219 18.58 -13.51 6.05
N THR A 220 18.01 -14.69 5.76
CA THR A 220 17.89 -15.16 4.37
C THR A 220 17.05 -14.18 3.54
N PRO A 221 17.55 -13.64 2.41
CA PRO A 221 16.77 -12.78 1.53
C PRO A 221 15.59 -13.52 0.89
N ILE A 222 14.42 -12.91 0.93
CA ILE A 222 13.19 -13.37 0.28
C ILE A 222 12.82 -12.34 -0.78
N SER A 223 12.86 -12.74 -2.04
CA SER A 223 12.77 -11.84 -3.19
C SER A 223 12.15 -12.52 -4.40
N SER A 224 12.08 -11.83 -5.54
CA SER A 224 11.67 -12.41 -6.82
C SER A 224 12.55 -13.59 -7.27
N ALA A 225 13.78 -13.68 -6.78
CA ALA A 225 14.71 -14.77 -7.07
C ALA A 225 14.53 -16.01 -6.17
N SER A 226 13.68 -15.94 -5.14
CA SER A 226 13.38 -17.09 -4.30
C SER A 226 12.64 -18.17 -5.09
N ASN A 227 12.76 -19.42 -4.63
CA ASN A 227 12.18 -20.56 -5.33
C ASN A 227 10.70 -20.75 -5.00
N TRP A 228 9.85 -19.98 -5.69
CA TRP A 228 8.41 -19.89 -5.45
C TRP A 228 7.63 -21.08 -6.02
N VAL A 229 6.88 -21.78 -5.17
CA VAL A 229 5.95 -22.83 -5.56
C VAL A 229 4.54 -22.46 -5.07
N ALA A 230 3.60 -22.32 -6.01
CA ALA A 230 2.21 -21.96 -5.71
C ALA A 230 1.48 -23.05 -4.94
N GLY A 231 0.65 -22.68 -3.97
CA GLY A 231 -0.28 -23.58 -3.26
C GLY A 231 -1.32 -24.21 -4.18
N GLY A 232 -2.07 -25.17 -3.65
CA GLY A 232 -3.23 -25.75 -4.32
C GLY A 232 -4.21 -26.30 -3.30
N ALA A 233 -5.42 -26.63 -3.74
CA ALA A 233 -6.40 -27.29 -2.88
C ALA A 233 -5.91 -28.67 -2.44
N TYR A 234 -6.39 -29.14 -1.28
CA TYR A 234 -6.14 -30.48 -0.77
C TYR A 234 -6.16 -31.55 -1.87
N PRO A 235 -5.14 -32.43 -1.95
CA PRO A 235 -3.99 -32.58 -1.05
C PRO A 235 -2.72 -31.82 -1.47
N ASN A 236 -2.86 -30.78 -2.30
CA ASN A 236 -1.76 -30.05 -2.91
C ASN A 236 -1.30 -28.85 -2.06
N GLU A 237 -1.40 -28.91 -0.75
CA GLU A 237 -0.83 -27.92 0.16
C GLU A 237 0.69 -28.08 0.31
N HIS A 238 1.31 -27.17 1.05
CA HIS A 238 2.75 -27.18 1.30
C HIS A 238 3.11 -27.97 2.56
N ASP A 239 4.00 -28.94 2.43
CA ASP A 239 4.47 -29.78 3.54
C ASP A 239 5.61 -29.07 4.28
N LEU A 240 5.38 -28.73 5.56
CA LEU A 240 6.42 -28.24 6.47
C LEU A 240 7.23 -29.42 7.02
N TRP A 241 6.57 -30.54 7.31
CA TRP A 241 7.19 -31.76 7.81
C TRP A 241 6.40 -33.00 7.38
N SER A 242 7.11 -34.09 7.08
CA SER A 242 6.55 -35.44 6.91
C SER A 242 7.60 -36.50 7.26
N SER A 243 7.20 -37.78 7.27
CA SER A 243 8.12 -38.90 7.48
C SER A 243 9.26 -38.99 6.45
N THR A 244 9.08 -38.41 5.27
CA THR A 244 10.10 -38.34 4.21
C THR A 244 10.75 -36.94 4.08
N TYR A 245 10.27 -35.95 4.83
CA TYR A 245 10.79 -34.58 4.86
C TYR A 245 10.88 -34.05 6.29
N THR A 246 12.04 -34.25 6.92
CA THR A 246 12.22 -34.05 8.38
C THR A 246 13.12 -32.87 8.74
N THR A 247 13.56 -32.06 7.78
CA THR A 247 14.53 -30.97 7.96
C THR A 247 14.10 -29.91 8.98
N TRP A 248 12.79 -29.79 9.22
CA TRP A 248 12.19 -28.88 10.19
C TRP A 248 12.13 -29.43 11.62
N ALA A 249 12.34 -30.72 11.85
CA ALA A 249 12.19 -31.33 13.18
C ALA A 249 13.08 -30.62 14.23
N GLY A 250 12.47 -30.09 15.29
CA GLY A 250 13.16 -29.40 16.38
C GLY A 250 13.71 -28.03 16.02
N GLN A 251 13.30 -27.47 14.88
CA GLN A 251 13.80 -26.19 14.39
C GLN A 251 12.85 -25.04 14.71
N THR A 252 13.45 -23.89 14.97
CA THR A 252 12.79 -22.58 14.85
C THR A 252 13.38 -21.87 13.65
N ALA A 253 12.56 -21.59 12.64
CA ALA A 253 13.01 -21.01 11.38
C ALA A 253 11.86 -20.27 10.66
N TYR A 254 12.15 -19.79 9.45
CA TYR A 254 11.25 -18.94 8.70
C TYR A 254 10.73 -19.62 7.44
N ILE A 255 9.47 -19.36 7.13
CA ILE A 255 8.77 -19.77 5.91
C ILE A 255 8.60 -18.52 5.06
N GLY A 256 9.17 -18.50 3.85
CA GLY A 256 8.96 -17.37 2.93
C GLY A 256 7.66 -17.52 2.17
N PHE A 257 6.86 -16.45 2.10
CA PHE A 257 5.59 -16.43 1.37
C PHE A 257 5.50 -15.23 0.43
N GLN A 258 4.63 -15.36 -0.57
CA GLN A 258 4.26 -14.31 -1.50
C GLN A 258 2.78 -13.93 -1.32
N ILE A 259 2.51 -12.63 -1.24
CA ILE A 259 1.19 -12.00 -1.25
C ILE A 259 1.10 -11.00 -2.42
N SER A 260 -0.05 -10.36 -2.59
CA SER A 260 -0.25 -9.32 -3.62
C SER A 260 -0.51 -7.97 -2.96
N ASN A 261 0.12 -6.91 -3.46
CA ASN A 261 -0.23 -5.53 -3.19
C ASN A 261 -0.34 -4.79 -4.52
N MET A 262 -1.45 -4.07 -4.73
CA MET A 262 -1.74 -3.36 -5.99
C MET A 262 -1.58 -4.24 -7.25
N GLY A 263 -1.91 -5.53 -7.16
CA GLY A 263 -1.77 -6.49 -8.27
C GLY A 263 -0.35 -7.02 -8.49
N HIS A 264 0.63 -6.62 -7.67
CA HIS A 264 2.02 -7.02 -7.78
C HIS A 264 2.46 -7.91 -6.61
N PRO A 265 3.37 -8.88 -6.83
CA PRO A 265 3.99 -9.68 -5.78
C PRO A 265 4.65 -8.83 -4.68
N CYS A 266 4.35 -9.18 -3.43
CA CYS A 266 5.05 -8.72 -2.23
C CYS A 266 5.48 -9.93 -1.42
N TYR A 267 6.55 -9.79 -0.64
CA TYR A 267 7.18 -10.92 0.05
C TYR A 267 7.12 -10.77 1.56
N GLY A 268 7.03 -11.89 2.25
CA GLY A 268 7.02 -11.94 3.71
C GLY A 268 7.56 -13.25 4.26
N TRP A 269 7.58 -13.34 5.58
CA TRP A 269 7.99 -14.51 6.33
C TRP A 269 7.01 -14.84 7.45
N LEU A 270 6.82 -16.13 7.73
CA LEU A 270 6.21 -16.65 8.96
C LEU A 270 7.30 -17.30 9.81
N LYS A 271 7.28 -17.11 11.12
CA LYS A 271 8.19 -17.81 12.04
C LYS A 271 7.51 -19.06 12.60
N ALA A 272 8.10 -20.21 12.30
CA ALA A 272 7.59 -21.51 12.71
C ALA A 272 8.53 -22.19 13.72
N VAL A 273 7.94 -22.80 14.74
CA VAL A 273 8.60 -23.64 15.75
C VAL A 273 8.06 -25.05 15.60
N VAL A 274 8.90 -26.02 15.28
CA VAL A 274 8.48 -27.41 15.03
C VAL A 274 9.05 -28.32 16.11
N ALA A 275 8.21 -29.18 16.68
CA ALA A 275 8.64 -30.13 17.70
C ALA A 275 9.73 -31.09 17.16
N SER A 276 10.65 -31.52 18.03
CA SER A 276 11.75 -32.43 17.67
C SER A 276 11.29 -33.78 17.11
N ASN A 277 10.10 -34.22 17.50
CA ASN A 277 9.47 -35.44 17.02
C ASN A 277 8.57 -35.24 15.79
N GLY A 278 8.45 -34.01 15.27
CA GLY A 278 7.57 -33.68 14.14
C GLY A 278 6.07 -33.76 14.45
N ALA A 279 5.67 -33.87 15.73
CA ALA A 279 4.27 -34.08 16.11
C ALA A 279 3.44 -32.79 16.14
N SER A 280 4.09 -31.62 16.12
CA SER A 280 3.42 -30.33 16.17
C SER A 280 4.26 -29.22 15.55
N TYR A 281 3.60 -28.14 15.13
CA TYR A 281 4.27 -26.86 14.93
C TYR A 281 3.41 -25.68 15.34
N THR A 282 4.11 -24.58 15.62
CA THR A 282 3.56 -23.32 16.09
C THR A 282 4.00 -22.19 15.17
N ILE A 283 3.06 -21.34 14.76
CA ILE A 283 3.38 -20.02 14.19
C ILE A 283 3.28 -18.98 15.30
N THR A 284 4.31 -18.15 15.41
CA THR A 284 4.47 -17.19 16.52
C THR A 284 4.46 -15.74 16.03
N GLU A 285 4.99 -15.49 14.84
CA GLU A 285 5.21 -14.14 14.32
C GLU A 285 5.16 -14.16 12.79
N TYR A 286 4.89 -13.01 12.19
CA TYR A 286 5.07 -12.80 10.77
C TYR A 286 5.55 -11.40 10.45
N ALA A 287 6.13 -11.21 9.26
CA ALA A 287 6.20 -9.89 8.65
C ALA A 287 6.08 -9.97 7.12
N TYR A 288 5.70 -8.87 6.49
CA TYR A 288 5.76 -8.70 5.04
C TYR A 288 6.15 -7.28 4.66
N TYR A 289 6.83 -7.12 3.52
CA TYR A 289 7.15 -5.81 2.98
C TYR A 289 6.07 -5.39 1.99
N GLU A 290 5.44 -4.25 2.23
CA GLU A 290 4.37 -3.71 1.36
C GLU A 290 4.86 -3.31 -0.03
N LYS A 291 6.18 -3.08 -0.20
CA LYS A 291 6.76 -2.67 -1.47
C LYS A 291 6.69 -3.80 -2.49
N PRO A 292 6.03 -3.58 -3.64
CA PRO A 292 6.06 -4.53 -4.75
C PRO A 292 7.48 -4.92 -5.15
N TYR A 293 7.71 -6.23 -5.25
CA TYR A 293 9.01 -6.84 -5.54
C TYR A 293 10.14 -6.46 -4.55
N GLY A 294 9.82 -5.82 -3.44
CA GLY A 294 10.76 -5.42 -2.41
C GLY A 294 11.30 -6.63 -1.67
N THR A 295 12.63 -6.77 -1.62
CA THR A 295 13.27 -7.86 -0.87
C THR A 295 13.09 -7.65 0.64
N ILE A 296 12.66 -8.69 1.35
CA ILE A 296 12.64 -8.74 2.81
C ILE A 296 13.57 -9.84 3.30
N LYS A 297 14.25 -9.63 4.42
CA LYS A 297 15.04 -10.70 5.05
C LYS A 297 14.17 -11.49 6.02
N ALA A 298 14.33 -12.80 6.08
CA ALA A 298 13.70 -13.65 7.07
C ALA A 298 13.99 -13.13 8.49
N GLY A 299 12.94 -12.84 9.26
CA GLY A 299 13.03 -12.27 10.61
C GLY A 299 13.12 -10.75 10.69
N ALA A 300 13.21 -10.03 9.58
CA ALA A 300 13.21 -8.57 9.57
C ALA A 300 11.86 -8.00 10.00
N THR A 301 11.88 -7.04 10.92
CA THR A 301 10.70 -6.32 11.44
C THR A 301 10.54 -4.93 10.81
N SER A 302 11.52 -4.48 10.02
CA SER A 302 11.59 -3.15 9.40
C SER A 302 12.33 -3.16 8.05
N ILE A 303 12.29 -2.03 7.33
CA ILE A 303 12.86 -1.86 5.98
C ILE A 303 14.40 -1.90 5.93
N ASP A 304 15.10 -1.49 6.98
CA ASP A 304 16.57 -1.63 7.03
C ASP A 304 17.00 -3.07 7.34
N GLY A 305 16.03 -3.91 7.74
CA GLY A 305 16.29 -5.27 8.19
C GLY A 305 17.13 -5.32 9.47
N ASP A 306 17.23 -4.21 10.19
CA ASP A 306 17.88 -4.19 11.49
C ASP A 306 16.98 -4.86 12.53
N ILE A 307 17.53 -5.87 13.18
CA ILE A 307 16.88 -6.68 14.21
C ILE A 307 17.67 -6.65 15.51
N VAL A 308 18.78 -5.92 15.51
CA VAL A 308 19.65 -5.78 16.67
C VAL A 308 19.18 -4.53 17.39
N ALA A 309 18.82 -4.69 18.67
CA ALA A 309 18.50 -3.53 19.47
C ALA A 309 19.76 -2.71 19.76
N PRO A 310 19.64 -1.37 19.83
CA PRO A 310 20.72 -0.52 20.31
C PRO A 310 21.26 -0.99 21.68
N SER A 311 22.52 -0.66 21.97
CA SER A 311 23.06 -0.87 23.31
C SER A 311 22.28 -0.07 24.36
N ALA A 312 22.21 -0.56 25.61
CA ALA A 312 21.60 0.22 26.69
C ALA A 312 22.35 1.56 26.89
N PRO A 313 21.65 2.70 27.05
CA PRO A 313 22.27 3.96 27.44
C PRO A 313 23.01 3.79 28.77
N THR A 314 24.17 4.43 28.91
CA THR A 314 24.97 4.36 30.16
C THR A 314 25.17 5.74 30.77
N ASN A 315 25.63 5.79 32.02
CA ASN A 315 25.92 7.03 32.75
C ASN A 315 24.73 8.01 32.80
N LEU A 316 23.51 7.50 33.01
CA LEU A 316 22.34 8.35 33.24
C LEU A 316 22.56 9.21 34.50
N ALA A 317 22.49 10.52 34.34
CA ALA A 317 22.70 11.49 35.39
C ALA A 317 21.63 12.59 35.36
N ALA A 318 21.30 13.12 36.53
CA ALA A 318 20.41 14.27 36.68
C ALA A 318 21.22 15.54 36.99
N SER A 319 20.80 16.65 36.41
CA SER A 319 21.37 17.98 36.62
C SER A 319 20.26 19.04 36.59
N SER A 320 20.62 20.29 36.90
CA SER A 320 19.68 21.43 36.86
C SER A 320 18.37 21.16 37.61
N VAL A 321 18.47 20.55 38.79
CA VAL A 321 17.30 20.16 39.61
C VAL A 321 16.64 21.41 40.18
N ALA A 322 15.39 21.62 39.80
CA ALA A 322 14.51 22.69 40.26
C ALA A 322 13.31 22.11 41.02
N GLN A 323 12.43 22.98 41.53
CA GLN A 323 11.29 22.56 42.35
C GLN A 323 10.34 21.58 41.64
N THR A 324 10.17 21.71 40.31
CA THR A 324 9.22 20.93 39.51
C THR A 324 9.82 20.39 38.20
N SER A 325 11.15 20.45 38.05
CA SER A 325 11.84 19.96 36.85
C SER A 325 13.28 19.56 37.13
N LEU A 326 13.87 18.80 36.20
CA LEU A 326 15.30 18.49 36.15
C LEU A 326 15.70 18.17 34.71
N THR A 327 17.00 18.14 34.43
CA THR A 327 17.53 17.67 33.15
C THR A 327 18.22 16.33 33.34
N LEU A 328 17.85 15.33 32.54
CA LEU A 328 18.54 14.05 32.44
C LEU A 328 19.50 14.08 31.26
N SER A 329 20.69 13.53 31.45
CA SER A 329 21.68 13.31 30.39
C SER A 329 22.28 11.91 30.52
N TRP A 330 22.68 11.30 29.40
CA TRP A 330 23.28 9.97 29.36
C TRP A 330 24.35 9.89 28.28
N THR A 331 25.11 8.80 28.27
CA THR A 331 26.05 8.47 27.19
C THR A 331 25.29 7.85 26.02
N ALA A 332 25.65 8.23 24.80
CA ALA A 332 25.01 7.73 23.59
C ALA A 332 25.13 6.21 23.47
N SER A 333 24.05 5.58 23.04
CA SER A 333 24.03 4.17 22.64
C SER A 333 24.66 4.00 21.26
N THR A 334 25.14 2.80 20.98
CA THR A 334 25.60 2.38 19.65
C THR A 334 24.70 1.30 19.09
N ASP A 335 24.64 1.25 17.77
CA ASP A 335 23.84 0.29 17.02
C ASP A 335 24.54 0.00 15.67
N ASN A 336 24.25 -1.14 15.03
CA ASN A 336 24.86 -1.52 13.75
C ASN A 336 24.33 -0.74 12.55
N VAL A 337 23.13 -0.16 12.62
CA VAL A 337 22.61 0.73 11.59
C VAL A 337 22.53 2.17 12.11
N GLY A 338 21.97 2.36 13.30
CA GLY A 338 21.98 3.66 13.95
C GLY A 338 20.84 3.89 14.94
N VAL A 339 21.15 4.63 16.00
CA VAL A 339 20.18 5.07 17.01
C VAL A 339 19.44 6.32 16.52
N THR A 340 18.11 6.29 16.52
CA THR A 340 17.27 7.42 16.07
C THR A 340 16.71 8.25 17.23
N GLY A 341 16.71 7.70 18.45
CA GLY A 341 16.34 8.46 19.63
C GLY A 341 16.32 7.66 20.92
N TYR A 342 15.74 8.27 21.95
CA TYR A 342 15.67 7.74 23.30
C TYR A 342 14.30 8.03 23.91
N ASP A 343 13.76 7.06 24.64
CA ASP A 343 12.54 7.19 25.44
C ASP A 343 12.89 7.14 26.93
N VAL A 344 12.37 8.12 27.68
CA VAL A 344 12.63 8.28 29.11
C VAL A 344 11.40 7.88 29.91
N TYR A 345 11.57 6.96 30.85
CA TYR A 345 10.50 6.45 31.69
C TYR A 345 10.72 6.85 33.15
N ARG A 346 9.62 7.14 33.85
CA ARG A 346 9.55 7.33 35.30
C ARG A 346 9.01 6.05 35.95
N GLY A 347 9.64 5.62 37.04
CA GLY A 347 9.25 4.39 37.73
C GLY A 347 9.45 3.12 36.90
N GLY A 348 10.26 3.19 35.83
CA GLY A 348 10.54 2.08 34.91
C GLY A 348 9.46 1.82 33.84
N THR A 349 8.26 2.37 33.98
CA THR A 349 7.11 2.03 33.11
C THR A 349 6.39 3.23 32.50
N THR A 350 6.39 4.39 33.16
CA THR A 350 5.62 5.56 32.68
C THR A 350 6.47 6.40 31.74
N LEU A 351 6.16 6.44 30.45
CA LEU A 351 6.86 7.30 29.49
C LEU A 351 6.63 8.78 29.86
N VAL A 352 7.72 9.52 30.08
CA VAL A 352 7.66 10.95 30.41
C VAL A 352 8.16 11.85 29.29
N GLY A 353 8.79 11.29 28.27
CA GLY A 353 9.17 12.01 27.06
C GLY A 353 10.18 11.25 26.21
N SER A 354 10.48 11.81 25.04
CA SER A 354 11.42 11.27 24.07
C SER A 354 12.41 12.35 23.62
N SER A 355 13.62 11.95 23.24
CA SER A 355 14.65 12.86 22.72
C SER A 355 15.42 12.20 21.58
N ALA A 356 15.76 12.99 20.54
CA ALA A 356 16.69 12.58 19.49
C ALA A 356 18.17 12.77 19.90
N THR A 357 18.40 13.38 21.06
CA THR A 357 19.75 13.65 21.61
C THR A 357 19.92 12.95 22.94
N THR A 358 21.12 13.02 23.52
CA THR A 358 21.44 12.36 24.79
C THR A 358 21.04 13.16 26.04
N SER A 359 19.99 13.96 25.93
CA SER A 359 19.48 14.80 27.02
C SER A 359 17.97 15.03 26.90
N LEU A 360 17.28 15.12 28.04
CA LEU A 360 15.87 15.49 28.11
C LEU A 360 15.58 16.32 29.38
N ASN A 361 14.87 17.44 29.23
CA ASN A 361 14.32 18.18 30.37
C ASN A 361 12.98 17.57 30.77
N VAL A 362 12.89 17.12 32.02
CA VAL A 362 11.68 16.52 32.60
C VAL A 362 11.00 17.58 33.47
N THR A 363 9.75 17.90 33.17
CA THR A 363 8.94 18.89 33.91
C THR A 363 7.74 18.24 34.61
N GLY A 364 6.98 19.02 35.38
CA GLY A 364 5.76 18.56 36.05
C GLY A 364 6.05 17.59 37.21
N LEU A 365 7.19 17.77 37.88
CA LEU A 365 7.54 17.05 39.09
C LEU A 365 6.93 17.72 40.33
N THR A 366 6.65 16.92 41.34
CA THR A 366 6.22 17.41 42.65
C THR A 366 7.43 17.57 43.56
N ALA A 367 7.51 18.71 44.26
CA ALA A 367 8.58 18.99 45.20
C ALA A 367 8.66 17.91 46.31
N ASN A 368 9.85 17.69 46.87
CA ASN A 368 10.10 16.73 47.95
C ASN A 368 9.63 15.29 47.64
N THR A 369 9.60 14.91 46.36
CA THR A 369 9.24 13.55 45.91
C THR A 369 10.45 12.87 45.29
N THR A 370 10.69 11.61 45.67
CA THR A 370 11.76 10.80 45.05
C THR A 370 11.26 10.19 43.75
N TYR A 371 12.04 10.32 42.69
CA TYR A 371 11.75 9.73 41.37
C TYR A 371 12.88 8.82 40.93
N SER A 372 12.52 7.72 40.27
CA SER A 372 13.46 6.90 39.50
C SER A 372 13.19 7.10 38.00
N PHE A 373 14.27 7.20 37.23
CA PHE A 373 14.19 7.31 35.78
C PHE A 373 15.01 6.21 35.11
N THR A 374 14.53 5.76 33.96
CA THR A 374 15.24 4.87 33.05
C THR A 374 15.19 5.45 31.64
N VAL A 375 16.18 5.11 30.82
CA VAL A 375 16.25 5.56 29.43
C VAL A 375 16.48 4.35 28.54
N LYS A 376 15.72 4.25 27.45
CA LYS A 376 15.91 3.23 26.43
C LYS A 376 16.22 3.90 25.10
N ALA A 377 17.20 3.38 24.38
CA ALA A 377 17.49 3.80 23.01
C ALA A 377 16.56 3.07 22.03
N LYS A 378 16.27 3.72 20.91
CA LYS A 378 15.52 3.15 19.78
C LYS A 378 16.19 3.48 18.46
N ASP A 379 16.05 2.58 17.50
CA ASP A 379 16.56 2.73 16.13
C ASP A 379 15.43 3.04 15.13
N ALA A 380 15.77 3.11 13.85
CA ALA A 380 14.79 3.30 12.78
C ALA A 380 13.93 2.05 12.53
N ALA A 381 14.41 0.89 12.98
CA ALA A 381 13.77 -0.40 12.83
C ALA A 381 12.72 -0.70 13.92
N GLY A 382 12.62 0.14 14.95
CA GLY A 382 11.72 -0.05 16.08
C GLY A 382 12.29 -0.98 17.16
N ASN A 383 13.55 -1.41 17.07
CA ASN A 383 14.18 -2.15 18.16
C ASN A 383 14.46 -1.20 19.33
N VAL A 384 14.27 -1.70 20.55
CA VAL A 384 14.41 -0.91 21.79
C VAL A 384 15.41 -1.60 22.71
N SER A 385 16.36 -0.82 23.25
CA SER A 385 17.38 -1.33 24.15
C SER A 385 16.81 -1.74 25.53
N ALA A 386 17.62 -2.48 26.29
CA ALA A 386 17.47 -2.52 27.74
C ALA A 386 17.70 -1.10 28.35
N ALA A 387 17.26 -0.93 29.59
CA ALA A 387 17.35 0.31 30.36
C ALA A 387 18.51 0.31 31.36
#